data_AF-A0A0L0TBK3-F1
#
_entry.id   AF-A0A0L0TBK3-F1
#
_cell.length_a   1.000
_cell.length_b   1.000
_cell.length_c   1.000
_cell.angle_alpha   90.00
_cell.angle_beta   90.00
_cell.angle_gamma   90.00
#
_symmetry.space_group_name_H-M   'P 1'
#
loop_
_entity.id
_entity.type
_entity.pdbx_description
1 polymer ?
#
loop_
_entity_poly.entity_id
_entity_poly.type
_entity_poly.pdbx_seq_one_letter_code
_entity_poly.pdbx_strand_id
1 'polypeptide(L)'
;MLAVGAVNLLWGVTRTSQPAPTDSRPPSENREQCDLSRQSARSPQTAPREPKAARPTAPAPVRRHCPAAVRSRRGQEHRCQHRTDIAMAGVLQRAYLLAYNGISFAGWAWILTCTIQTLAAGVPPSGLYAVVGHDLRYVQTLAAFEIVHALLGLVKSPLFTTTTQVFSRLLIVWVTLHTYTAAAVQEHWSFTTLVFAWSITECIRYAFYGLAQIDLKPYPLVWLRYTSFYPLYPLGVFSETSLIWHSLPFLAEQAGQLWVFAMYGILATYPPGLYMLYTYMIKQRRKVLGGKPAAGVKVKKH
;
A
#
# COMPACT_ATOMS: atom_id res chain seq x y z
N MET A 1 8.48 -23.54 -3.59
CA MET A 1 7.37 -23.19 -2.67
C MET A 1 7.00 -21.70 -2.64
N LEU A 2 7.68 -20.81 -3.39
CA LEU A 2 7.42 -19.37 -3.38
C LEU A 2 6.25 -18.90 -4.29
N ALA A 3 5.77 -19.71 -5.23
CA ALA A 3 4.69 -19.33 -6.14
C ALA A 3 3.29 -19.84 -5.69
N VAL A 4 3.21 -21.06 -5.14
CA VAL A 4 1.93 -21.67 -4.73
C VAL A 4 1.46 -21.17 -3.34
N GLY A 5 2.39 -20.83 -2.45
CA GLY A 5 2.06 -20.23 -1.16
C GLY A 5 1.49 -18.81 -1.30
N ALA A 6 1.90 -18.07 -2.33
CA ALA A 6 1.51 -16.67 -2.50
C ALA A 6 0.07 -16.46 -2.93
N VAL A 7 -0.50 -17.40 -3.69
CA VAL A 7 -1.87 -17.27 -4.18
C VAL A 7 -2.89 -17.79 -3.14
N ASN A 8 -2.55 -18.83 -2.37
CA ASN A 8 -3.45 -19.39 -1.36
C ASN A 8 -3.43 -18.65 0.00
N LEU A 9 -2.32 -18.01 0.39
CA LEU A 9 -2.27 -17.15 1.59
C LEU A 9 -2.77 -15.72 1.34
N LEU A 10 -2.99 -15.34 0.08
CA LEU A 10 -3.66 -14.08 -0.29
C LEU A 10 -5.14 -14.04 0.14
N TRP A 11 -5.70 -15.16 0.63
CA TRP A 11 -7.13 -15.36 0.91
C TRP A 11 -7.50 -15.53 2.39
N GLY A 12 -6.74 -14.93 3.31
CA GLY A 12 -7.13 -14.71 4.71
C GLY A 12 -7.60 -13.29 4.97
N VAL A 13 -8.88 -13.01 4.71
CA VAL A 13 -9.70 -11.86 5.16
C VAL A 13 -8.95 -10.69 5.82
N THR A 14 -8.78 -9.57 5.11
CA THR A 14 -8.80 -8.25 5.75
C THR A 14 -9.62 -7.28 4.91
N ARG A 15 -10.78 -6.89 5.47
CA ARG A 15 -11.56 -5.75 5.02
C ARG A 15 -10.62 -4.56 4.86
N THR A 16 -10.54 -3.99 3.66
CA THR A 16 -10.14 -2.58 3.55
C THR A 16 -11.28 -1.76 4.13
N SER A 17 -11.26 -1.56 5.44
CA SER A 17 -12.05 -0.56 6.14
C SER A 17 -11.57 0.80 5.64
N GLN A 18 -12.29 1.38 4.69
CA GLN A 18 -12.24 2.83 4.53
C GLN A 18 -12.76 3.46 5.84
N PRO A 19 -12.21 4.62 6.27
CA PRO A 19 -12.75 5.31 7.43
C PRO A 19 -14.21 5.67 7.16
N ALA A 20 -15.09 5.33 8.10
CA ALA A 20 -16.45 5.84 8.13
C ALA A 20 -16.41 7.38 8.16
N PRO A 21 -17.39 8.07 7.54
CA PRO A 21 -17.49 9.51 7.67
C PRO A 21 -17.63 9.87 9.15
N THR A 22 -16.81 10.80 9.62
CA THR A 22 -16.90 11.40 10.95
C THR A 22 -18.25 12.10 11.08
N ASP A 23 -19.21 11.43 11.70
CA ASP A 23 -20.44 12.04 12.22
C ASP A 23 -20.04 12.87 13.45
N SER A 24 -19.94 14.18 13.27
CA SER A 24 -19.72 15.13 14.35
C SER A 24 -21.03 15.31 15.13
N ARG A 25 -21.30 14.40 16.07
CA ARG A 25 -22.26 14.63 17.15
C ARG A 25 -21.62 14.29 18.50
N PRO A 26 -21.75 15.16 19.52
CA PRO A 26 -21.24 14.87 20.85
C PRO A 26 -22.04 13.73 21.50
N PRO A 27 -21.44 12.93 22.41
CA PRO A 27 -22.14 11.84 23.07
C PRO A 27 -23.14 12.42 24.08
N SER A 28 -24.41 12.06 23.94
CA SER A 28 -25.43 12.26 24.97
C SER A 28 -25.10 11.40 26.19
N GLU A 29 -24.91 12.04 27.33
CA GLU A 29 -24.79 11.45 28.66
C GLU A 29 -25.96 10.51 28.98
N ASN A 30 -25.69 9.21 29.08
CA ASN A 30 -26.59 8.28 29.75
C ASN A 30 -26.32 8.33 31.27
N ARG A 31 -27.00 9.26 31.95
CA ARG A 31 -27.26 9.19 33.39
C ARG A 31 -28.33 8.13 33.64
N GLU A 32 -27.95 6.85 33.74
CA GLU A 32 -28.88 5.85 34.29
C GLU A 32 -28.22 4.58 34.85
N GLN A 33 -26.91 4.57 35.10
CA GLN A 33 -26.21 3.34 35.50
C GLN A 33 -25.28 3.49 36.71
N CYS A 34 -25.59 4.43 37.61
CA CYS A 34 -24.82 4.64 38.84
C CYS A 34 -25.72 4.76 40.09
N ASP A 35 -26.85 4.03 40.15
CA ASP A 35 -27.73 4.02 41.33
C ASP A 35 -28.08 2.62 41.89
N LEU A 36 -27.44 1.55 41.40
CA LEU A 36 -27.72 0.18 41.86
C LEU A 36 -26.61 -0.49 42.69
N SER A 37 -25.61 0.26 43.15
CA SER A 37 -24.48 -0.30 43.95
C SER A 37 -24.30 0.33 45.33
N ARG A 38 -25.23 1.18 45.80
CA ARG A 38 -25.12 1.87 47.10
C ARG A 38 -26.09 1.42 48.20
N GLN A 39 -26.80 0.31 48.01
CA GLN A 39 -27.67 -0.26 49.04
C GLN A 39 -27.32 -1.71 49.35
N SER A 40 -26.17 -1.94 49.98
CA SER A 40 -25.97 -3.11 50.86
C SER A 40 -24.70 -2.92 51.67
N ALA A 41 -24.84 -2.36 52.88
CA ALA A 41 -24.00 -2.65 54.04
C ALA A 41 -24.33 -1.68 55.19
N ARG A 42 -25.29 -2.07 56.04
CA ARG A 42 -25.35 -1.63 57.44
C ARG A 42 -25.41 -2.88 58.31
N SER A 43 -24.39 -3.12 59.12
CA SER A 43 -24.49 -3.08 60.60
C SER A 43 -23.20 -3.57 61.29
N PRO A 44 -22.98 -3.19 62.56
CA PRO A 44 -21.66 -3.13 63.19
C PRO A 44 -21.40 -4.27 64.18
N GLN A 45 -20.13 -4.61 64.40
CA GLN A 45 -19.70 -5.34 65.60
C GLN A 45 -18.44 -4.72 66.20
N THR A 46 -18.47 -4.65 67.52
CA THR A 46 -17.60 -3.96 68.46
C THR A 46 -16.55 -4.89 69.07
N ALA A 47 -15.44 -4.27 69.54
CA ALA A 47 -14.47 -4.72 70.56
C ALA A 47 -13.25 -5.56 70.11
N PRO A 48 -12.14 -5.60 70.89
CA PRO A 48 -11.48 -4.53 71.67
C PRO A 48 -9.97 -4.38 71.35
N ARG A 49 -9.35 -3.31 71.89
CA ARG A 49 -7.95 -2.87 71.68
C ARG A 49 -6.92 -3.73 72.42
N GLU A 50 -5.74 -3.88 71.82
CA GLU A 50 -4.46 -4.13 72.51
C GLU A 50 -3.36 -3.14 72.04
N PRO A 51 -2.41 -2.74 72.90
CA PRO A 51 -1.44 -1.68 72.60
C PRO A 51 -0.07 -2.24 72.17
N LYS A 52 0.52 -1.71 71.09
CA LYS A 52 1.95 -1.93 70.80
C LYS A 52 2.68 -0.65 70.38
N ALA A 53 3.56 -0.23 71.29
CA ALA A 53 4.90 0.35 71.15
C ALA A 53 5.19 1.39 70.05
N ALA A 54 5.66 2.55 70.51
CA ALA A 54 6.21 3.63 69.72
C ALA A 54 7.46 3.22 68.91
N ARG A 55 7.52 3.64 67.64
CA ARG A 55 8.74 3.70 66.82
C ARG A 55 9.03 5.17 66.45
N PRO A 56 10.30 5.59 66.34
CA PRO A 56 10.64 6.98 66.08
C PRO A 56 10.23 7.38 64.65
N THR A 57 9.56 8.52 64.54
CA THR A 57 9.16 9.12 63.27
C THR A 57 10.37 9.74 62.56
N ALA A 58 10.71 9.23 61.38
CA ALA A 58 11.55 9.96 60.43
C ALA A 58 10.82 11.25 59.98
N PRO A 59 11.54 12.36 59.73
CA PRO A 59 10.89 13.56 59.23
C PRO A 59 10.28 13.28 57.85
N ALA A 60 8.98 13.50 57.74
CA ALA A 60 8.24 13.32 56.49
C ALA A 60 8.86 14.19 55.39
N PRO A 61 9.01 13.68 54.15
CA PRO A 61 9.45 14.52 53.04
C PRO A 61 8.44 15.65 52.86
N VAL A 62 8.91 16.90 52.89
CA VAL A 62 8.11 18.08 52.60
C VAL A 62 7.54 17.93 51.18
N ARG A 63 6.31 17.42 51.07
CA ARG A 63 5.56 17.40 49.82
C ARG A 63 5.23 18.84 49.45
N ARG A 64 6.09 19.46 48.63
CA ARG A 64 5.73 20.68 47.91
C ARG A 64 4.43 20.41 47.15
N HIS A 65 3.31 20.89 47.70
CA HIS A 65 2.01 20.80 47.05
C HIS A 65 2.05 21.70 45.82
N CYS A 66 2.33 21.10 44.66
CA CYS A 66 2.17 21.80 43.39
C CYS A 66 0.67 22.08 43.24
N PRO A 67 0.24 23.35 43.07
CA PRO A 67 -1.18 23.69 42.96
C PRO A 67 -1.85 22.87 41.84
N ALA A 68 -3.03 22.32 42.09
CA ALA A 68 -3.74 21.48 41.12
C ALA A 68 -3.91 22.17 39.74
N ALA A 69 -4.05 23.50 39.72
CA ALA A 69 -4.08 24.31 38.50
C ALA A 69 -2.79 24.24 37.68
N VAL A 70 -1.62 24.19 38.32
CA VAL A 70 -0.30 24.09 37.64
C VAL A 70 -0.10 22.68 37.07
N ARG A 71 -0.59 21.64 37.76
CA ARG A 71 -0.57 20.26 37.27
C ARG A 71 -1.51 20.05 36.08
N SER A 72 -2.67 20.70 36.10
CA SER A 72 -3.64 20.71 34.99
C SER A 72 -3.07 21.42 33.75
N ARG A 73 -2.46 22.60 33.91
CA ARG A 73 -1.80 23.34 32.81
C ARG A 73 -0.67 22.54 32.17
N ARG A 74 0.25 21.96 32.95
CA ARG A 74 1.31 21.09 32.42
C ARG A 74 0.76 19.88 31.67
N GLY A 75 -0.31 19.26 32.16
CA GLY A 75 -0.98 18.15 31.48
C GLY A 75 -1.66 18.56 30.17
N GLN A 76 -2.20 19.79 30.10
CA GLN A 76 -2.77 20.36 28.86
C GLN A 76 -1.66 20.72 27.85
N GLU A 77 -0.54 21.30 28.31
CA GLU A 77 0.62 21.62 27.47
C GLU A 77 1.24 20.37 26.83
N HIS A 78 1.52 19.32 27.63
CA HIS A 78 2.02 18.05 27.08
C HIS A 78 1.05 17.41 26.07
N ARG A 79 -0.26 17.50 26.31
CA ARG A 79 -1.27 16.97 25.38
C ARG A 79 -1.34 17.80 24.09
N CYS A 80 -1.16 19.12 24.17
CA CYS A 80 -1.11 20.02 23.02
C CYS A 80 0.14 19.71 22.18
N GLN A 81 1.30 19.60 22.83
CA GLN A 81 2.58 19.29 22.19
C GLN A 81 2.54 17.94 21.47
N HIS A 82 2.06 16.90 22.15
CA HIS A 82 1.92 15.57 21.56
C HIS A 82 0.97 15.57 20.35
N ARG A 83 -0.09 16.40 20.37
CA ARG A 83 -1.02 16.54 19.25
C ARG A 83 -0.38 17.26 18.05
N THR A 84 0.41 18.30 18.30
CA THR A 84 1.17 18.99 17.24
C THR A 84 2.25 18.09 16.65
N ASP A 85 2.95 17.31 17.47
CA ASP A 85 4.00 16.39 17.00
C ASP A 85 3.42 15.31 16.09
N ILE A 86 2.27 14.72 16.47
CA ILE A 86 1.54 13.76 15.62
C ILE A 86 1.09 14.41 14.31
N ALA A 87 0.55 15.63 14.37
CA ALA A 87 0.08 16.33 13.18
C ALA A 87 1.24 16.60 12.20
N MET A 88 2.38 17.09 12.71
CA MET A 88 3.58 17.35 11.91
C MET A 88 4.16 16.08 11.30
N ALA A 89 4.22 14.99 12.07
CA ALA A 89 4.63 13.68 11.56
C ALA A 89 3.73 13.22 10.41
N GLY A 90 2.40 13.43 10.54
CA GLY A 90 1.45 13.14 9.48
C GLY A 90 1.68 13.97 8.21
N VAL A 91 1.95 15.27 8.34
CA VAL A 91 2.26 16.15 7.20
C VAL A 91 3.55 15.70 6.50
N LEU A 92 4.60 15.40 7.26
CA LEU A 92 5.87 14.95 6.70
C LEU A 92 5.73 13.60 5.97
N GLN A 93 4.97 12.66 6.54
CA GLN A 93 4.65 11.38 5.89
C GLN A 93 3.92 11.58 4.56
N ARG A 94 2.89 12.45 4.52
CA ARG A 94 2.15 12.74 3.28
C ARG A 94 3.03 13.43 2.24
N ALA A 95 3.88 14.38 2.65
CA ALA A 95 4.82 15.05 1.77
C ALA A 95 5.87 14.08 1.18
N TYR A 96 6.41 13.19 2.02
CA TYR A 96 7.32 12.12 1.58
C TYR A 96 6.64 11.20 0.56
N LEU A 97 5.43 10.70 0.86
CA LEU A 97 4.69 9.84 -0.06
C LEU A 97 4.34 10.58 -1.36
N LEU A 98 4.01 11.87 -1.30
CA LEU A 98 3.74 12.68 -2.47
C LEU A 98 4.99 12.76 -3.36
N ALA A 99 6.15 13.06 -2.77
CA ALA A 99 7.42 13.11 -3.49
C ALA A 99 7.79 11.76 -4.10
N TYR A 100 7.67 10.66 -3.33
CA TYR A 100 7.92 9.31 -3.82
C TYR A 100 7.03 8.97 -5.03
N ASN A 101 5.72 9.16 -4.91
CA ASN A 101 4.79 8.88 -6.01
C ASN A 101 5.06 9.81 -7.22
N GLY A 102 5.45 11.06 -6.99
CA GLY A 102 5.83 11.99 -8.05
C GLY A 102 7.09 11.57 -8.81
N ILE A 103 8.14 11.13 -8.10
CA ILE A 103 9.39 10.62 -8.69
C ILE A 103 9.11 9.34 -9.48
N SER A 104 8.36 8.40 -8.90
CA SER A 104 8.01 7.16 -9.59
C SER A 104 7.14 7.41 -10.82
N PHE A 105 6.18 8.33 -10.73
CA PHE A 105 5.40 8.77 -11.89
C PHE A 105 6.30 9.33 -13.00
N ALA A 106 7.23 10.23 -12.65
CA ALA A 106 8.15 10.82 -13.62
C ALA A 106 9.03 9.76 -14.30
N GLY A 107 9.53 8.77 -13.56
CA GLY A 107 10.31 7.66 -14.11
C GLY A 107 9.53 6.81 -15.11
N TRP A 108 8.29 6.44 -14.79
CA TRP A 108 7.44 5.68 -15.73
C TRP A 108 6.96 6.52 -16.92
N ALA A 109 6.69 7.81 -16.71
CA ALA A 109 6.34 8.73 -17.79
C ALA A 109 7.51 8.90 -18.76
N TRP A 110 8.74 9.02 -18.23
CA TRP A 110 9.97 9.05 -19.03
C TRP A 110 10.09 7.80 -19.92
N ILE A 111 9.99 6.61 -19.34
CA ILE A 111 10.06 5.34 -20.09
C ILE A 111 8.97 5.28 -21.18
N LEU A 112 7.74 5.70 -20.86
CA LEU A 112 6.64 5.74 -21.82
C LEU A 112 6.94 6.69 -22.99
N THR A 113 7.40 7.91 -22.69
CA THR A 113 7.75 8.90 -23.71
C THR A 113 8.91 8.42 -24.58
N CYS A 114 9.99 7.90 -23.99
CA CYS A 114 11.11 7.34 -24.73
C CYS A 114 10.66 6.19 -25.63
N THR A 115 9.77 5.32 -25.14
CA THR A 115 9.22 4.21 -25.92
C THR A 115 8.44 4.72 -27.13
N ILE A 116 7.53 5.69 -26.93
CA ILE A 116 6.74 6.29 -28.03
C ILE A 116 7.65 6.96 -29.05
N GLN A 117 8.62 7.77 -28.59
CA GLN A 117 9.55 8.48 -29.47
C GLN A 117 10.44 7.52 -30.26
N THR A 118 10.94 6.47 -29.62
CA THR A 118 11.79 5.44 -30.27
C THR A 118 11.05 4.76 -31.40
N LEU A 119 9.80 4.33 -31.17
CA LEU A 119 8.99 3.69 -32.19
C LEU A 119 8.55 4.67 -33.28
N ALA A 120 8.22 5.92 -32.92
CA ALA A 120 7.89 6.96 -33.89
C ALA A 120 9.08 7.36 -34.78
N ALA A 121 10.31 7.22 -34.28
CA ALA A 121 11.55 7.40 -35.04
C ALA A 121 11.88 6.23 -35.99
N GLY A 122 11.02 5.19 -36.04
CA GLY A 122 11.19 4.05 -36.94
C GLY A 122 12.12 2.96 -36.42
N VAL A 123 12.55 3.03 -35.15
CA VAL A 123 13.31 1.93 -34.53
C VAL A 123 12.38 0.71 -34.43
N PRO A 124 12.81 -0.47 -34.91
CA PRO A 124 11.98 -1.67 -34.84
C PRO A 124 11.73 -2.06 -33.36
N PRO A 125 10.58 -2.67 -33.03
CA PRO A 125 10.27 -3.10 -31.66
C PRO A 125 11.35 -3.98 -30.99
N SER A 126 12.12 -4.72 -31.78
CA SER A 126 13.27 -5.51 -31.32
C SER A 126 14.39 -4.66 -30.72
N GLY A 127 14.61 -3.45 -31.23
CA GLY A 127 15.64 -2.53 -30.74
C GLY A 127 15.25 -1.76 -29.47
N LEU A 128 14.00 -1.87 -29.02
CA LEU A 128 13.49 -1.02 -27.93
C LEU A 128 14.20 -1.28 -26.60
N TYR A 129 14.53 -2.55 -26.29
CA TYR A 129 15.22 -2.89 -25.04
C TYR A 129 16.56 -2.17 -24.89
N ALA A 130 17.30 -2.02 -25.98
CA ALA A 130 18.58 -1.33 -25.98
C ALA A 130 18.46 0.14 -25.56
N VAL A 131 17.30 0.76 -25.80
CA VAL A 131 17.04 2.17 -25.46
C VAL A 131 16.50 2.31 -24.04
N VAL A 132 15.46 1.55 -23.67
CA VAL A 132 14.71 1.78 -22.41
C VAL A 132 14.99 0.76 -21.32
N GLY A 133 15.73 -0.32 -21.62
CA GLY A 133 15.95 -1.43 -20.69
C GLY A 133 16.70 -1.03 -19.42
N HIS A 134 17.66 -0.10 -19.54
CA HIS A 134 18.38 0.43 -18.38
C HIS A 134 17.46 1.24 -17.47
N ASP A 135 16.74 2.22 -18.02
CA ASP A 135 15.79 3.06 -17.29
C ASP A 135 14.70 2.22 -16.61
N LEU A 136 14.10 1.27 -17.36
CA LEU A 136 13.11 0.32 -16.85
C LEU A 136 13.61 -0.39 -15.59
N ARG A 137 14.87 -0.82 -15.59
CA ARG A 137 15.46 -1.55 -14.47
C ARG A 137 15.58 -0.70 -13.21
N TYR A 138 16.06 0.53 -13.32
CA TYR A 138 16.18 1.42 -12.15
C TYR A 138 14.81 1.84 -11.63
N VAL A 139 13.90 2.24 -12.52
CA VAL A 139 12.54 2.66 -12.14
C VAL A 139 11.79 1.51 -11.49
N GLN A 140 11.86 0.29 -12.02
CA GLN A 140 11.23 -0.89 -11.40
C GLN A 140 11.87 -1.25 -10.05
N THR A 141 13.17 -1.01 -9.87
CA THR A 141 13.87 -1.24 -8.60
C THR A 141 13.40 -0.29 -7.50
N LEU A 142 12.99 0.94 -7.84
CA LEU A 142 12.39 1.89 -6.88
C LEU A 142 11.08 1.37 -6.27
N ALA A 143 10.40 0.40 -6.90
CA ALA A 143 9.23 -0.24 -6.31
C ALA A 143 9.56 -1.06 -5.05
N ALA A 144 10.83 -1.40 -4.80
CA ALA A 144 11.25 -2.03 -3.55
C ALA A 144 10.93 -1.17 -2.31
N PHE A 145 10.92 0.16 -2.45
CA PHE A 145 10.51 1.05 -1.37
C PHE A 145 9.03 0.86 -0.98
N GLU A 146 8.17 0.34 -1.85
CA GLU A 146 6.76 0.06 -1.50
C GLU A 146 6.67 -1.04 -0.43
N ILE A 147 7.58 -2.00 -0.46
CA ILE A 147 7.71 -3.04 0.57
C ILE A 147 8.08 -2.37 1.90
N VAL A 148 9.06 -1.45 1.87
CA VAL A 148 9.48 -0.69 3.06
C VAL A 148 8.32 0.16 3.60
N HIS A 149 7.55 0.81 2.73
CA HIS A 149 6.39 1.61 3.15
C HIS A 149 5.31 0.75 3.81
N ALA A 150 5.04 -0.45 3.28
CA ALA A 150 4.10 -1.39 3.88
C ALA A 150 4.63 -1.94 5.22
N LEU A 151 5.91 -2.28 5.29
CA LEU A 151 6.58 -2.80 6.49
C LEU A 151 6.55 -1.79 7.63
N LEU A 152 6.83 -0.52 7.34
CA LEU A 152 6.82 0.58 8.32
C LEU A 152 5.41 1.10 8.62
N GLY A 153 4.36 0.57 7.97
CA GLY A 153 2.98 1.04 8.15
C GLY A 153 2.72 2.44 7.60
N LEU A 154 3.60 2.98 6.74
CA LEU A 154 3.41 4.27 6.08
C LEU A 154 2.20 4.25 5.13
N VAL A 155 1.87 3.07 4.60
CA VAL A 155 0.70 2.83 3.76
C VAL A 155 -0.09 1.62 4.29
N LYS A 156 -1.41 1.67 4.15
CA LYS A 156 -2.32 0.60 4.58
C LYS A 156 -2.39 -0.52 3.54
N SER A 157 -1.25 -1.14 3.25
CA SER A 157 -1.13 -2.22 2.27
C SER A 157 -0.70 -3.52 2.97
N PRO A 158 -1.30 -4.69 2.67
CA PRO A 158 -0.86 -5.94 3.25
C PRO A 158 0.56 -6.29 2.76
N LEU A 159 1.53 -6.34 3.68
CA LEU A 159 2.95 -6.54 3.36
C LEU A 159 3.20 -7.70 2.39
N PHE A 160 2.62 -8.87 2.67
CA PHE A 160 2.80 -10.06 1.84
C PHE A 160 2.40 -9.84 0.37
N THR A 161 1.27 -9.14 0.16
CA THR A 161 0.76 -8.85 -1.19
C THR A 161 1.66 -7.85 -1.92
N THR A 162 2.09 -6.78 -1.25
CA THR A 162 3.02 -5.78 -1.81
C THR A 162 4.35 -6.42 -2.16
N THR A 163 4.90 -7.24 -1.26
CA THR A 163 6.14 -7.99 -1.46
C THR A 163 6.06 -8.89 -2.70
N THR A 164 5.02 -9.72 -2.79
CA THR A 164 4.84 -10.63 -3.93
C THR A 164 4.73 -9.87 -5.25
N GLN A 165 3.96 -8.78 -5.29
CA GLN A 165 3.76 -7.96 -6.50
C GLN A 165 5.06 -7.28 -6.96
N VAL A 166 5.85 -6.76 -6.02
CA VAL A 166 7.13 -6.10 -6.35
C VAL A 166 8.16 -7.12 -6.79
N PHE A 167 8.32 -8.23 -6.07
CA PHE A 167 9.28 -9.27 -6.44
C PHE A 167 8.97 -9.94 -7.77
N SER A 168 7.69 -10.16 -8.10
CA SER A 168 7.27 -10.68 -9.42
C SER A 168 7.81 -9.82 -10.56
N ARG A 169 7.70 -8.49 -10.46
CA ARG A 169 8.20 -7.57 -11.49
C ARG A 169 9.72 -7.45 -11.50
N LEU A 170 10.35 -7.49 -10.32
CA LEU A 170 11.81 -7.51 -10.21
C LEU A 170 12.40 -8.78 -10.83
N LEU A 171 11.74 -9.92 -10.71
CA LEU A 171 12.15 -11.16 -11.34
C LEU A 171 12.20 -10.99 -12.87
N ILE A 172 11.16 -10.40 -13.48
CA ILE A 172 11.15 -10.20 -14.94
C ILE A 172 12.29 -9.27 -15.37
N VAL A 173 12.48 -8.15 -14.66
CA VAL A 173 13.51 -7.16 -15.01
C VAL A 173 14.93 -7.68 -14.80
N TRP A 174 15.20 -8.26 -13.63
CA TRP A 174 16.55 -8.67 -13.26
C TRP A 174 16.88 -10.07 -13.77
N VAL A 175 16.00 -11.05 -13.54
CA VAL A 175 16.26 -12.44 -13.91
C VAL A 175 16.00 -12.64 -15.40
N THR A 176 14.77 -12.39 -15.87
CA THR A 176 14.38 -12.71 -17.25
C THR A 176 15.08 -11.83 -18.29
N LEU A 177 15.14 -10.50 -18.05
CA LEU A 177 15.67 -9.55 -19.03
C LEU A 177 17.17 -9.26 -18.87
N HIS A 178 17.67 -9.07 -17.64
CA HIS A 178 19.05 -8.63 -17.42
C HIS A 178 20.07 -9.77 -17.33
N THR A 179 19.81 -10.82 -16.54
CA THR A 179 20.80 -11.89 -16.30
C THR A 179 21.17 -12.66 -17.56
N TYR A 180 20.19 -13.02 -18.40
CA TYR A 180 20.43 -13.93 -19.52
C TYR A 180 20.85 -13.24 -20.82
N THR A 181 20.87 -11.89 -20.84
CA THR A 181 21.17 -11.02 -22.01
C THR A 181 20.90 -11.68 -23.36
N ALA A 182 19.73 -12.27 -23.51
CA ALA A 182 19.40 -13.08 -24.66
C ALA A 182 18.57 -12.24 -25.63
N ALA A 183 19.06 -12.05 -26.85
CA ALA A 183 18.33 -11.36 -27.92
C ALA A 183 16.93 -11.98 -28.10
N ALA A 184 16.81 -13.30 -27.98
CA ALA A 184 15.54 -14.03 -28.04
C ALA A 184 14.47 -13.56 -27.02
N VAL A 185 14.89 -12.89 -25.93
CA VAL A 185 13.99 -12.34 -24.91
C VAL A 185 13.90 -10.81 -25.04
N GLN A 186 15.04 -10.13 -25.16
CA GLN A 186 15.10 -8.66 -25.20
C GLN A 186 14.53 -8.07 -26.49
N GLU A 187 14.72 -8.75 -27.62
CA GLU A 187 14.23 -8.31 -28.93
C GLU A 187 12.83 -8.87 -29.26
N HIS A 188 12.27 -9.69 -28.37
CA HIS A 188 10.94 -10.25 -28.57
C HIS A 188 9.87 -9.17 -28.50
N TRP A 189 8.88 -9.22 -29.37
CA TRP A 189 7.79 -8.23 -29.43
C TRP A 189 7.06 -8.07 -28.08
N SER A 190 7.04 -9.13 -27.26
CA SER A 190 6.44 -9.10 -25.92
C SER A 190 7.10 -8.12 -24.97
N PHE A 191 8.40 -7.81 -25.15
CA PHE A 191 9.04 -6.76 -24.37
C PHE A 191 8.40 -5.39 -24.65
N THR A 192 8.13 -5.08 -25.93
CA THR A 192 7.50 -3.82 -26.31
C THR A 192 6.10 -3.68 -25.74
N THR A 193 5.27 -4.74 -25.85
CA THR A 193 3.92 -4.72 -25.28
C THR A 193 3.93 -4.69 -23.75
N LEU A 194 4.91 -5.34 -23.11
CA LEU A 194 5.12 -5.28 -21.67
C LEU A 194 5.40 -3.84 -21.21
N VAL A 195 6.40 -3.18 -21.81
CA VAL A 195 6.83 -1.83 -21.40
C VAL A 195 5.70 -0.83 -21.57
N PHE A 196 4.92 -0.92 -22.65
CA PHE A 196 3.72 -0.10 -22.81
C PHE A 196 2.69 -0.35 -21.71
N ALA A 197 2.33 -1.62 -21.49
CA ALA A 197 1.30 -1.99 -20.51
C ALA A 197 1.68 -1.57 -19.10
N TRP A 198 2.93 -1.81 -18.71
CA TRP A 198 3.49 -1.42 -17.42
C TRP A 198 3.54 0.09 -17.27
N SER A 199 4.14 0.81 -18.23
CA SER A 199 4.32 2.26 -18.09
C SER A 199 3.00 3.01 -18.01
N ILE A 200 1.99 2.63 -18.81
CA ILE A 200 0.65 3.23 -18.72
C ILE A 200 0.02 2.93 -17.36
N THR A 201 0.04 1.67 -16.92
CA THR A 201 -0.56 1.25 -15.64
C THR A 201 0.09 1.96 -14.46
N GLU A 202 1.41 2.10 -14.48
CA GLU A 202 2.20 2.69 -13.41
C GLU A 202 2.05 4.21 -13.36
N CYS A 203 2.02 4.90 -14.50
CA CYS A 203 1.68 6.31 -14.57
C CYS A 203 0.31 6.59 -13.91
N ILE A 204 -0.71 5.78 -14.25
CA ILE A 204 -2.04 5.93 -13.65
C ILE A 204 -1.99 5.67 -12.13
N ARG A 205 -1.26 4.64 -11.70
CA ARG A 205 -1.14 4.25 -10.29
C ARG A 205 -0.49 5.34 -9.45
N TYR A 206 0.68 5.79 -9.86
CA TYR A 206 1.44 6.78 -9.10
C TYR A 206 0.78 8.16 -9.14
N ALA A 207 0.14 8.56 -10.25
CA ALA A 207 -0.69 9.76 -10.28
C ALA A 207 -1.85 9.66 -9.28
N PHE A 208 -2.56 8.52 -9.24
CA PHE A 208 -3.67 8.30 -8.30
C PHE A 208 -3.20 8.32 -6.84
N TYR A 209 -2.09 7.67 -6.52
CA TYR A 209 -1.54 7.63 -5.15
C TYR A 209 -0.92 8.97 -4.71
N GLY A 210 -0.28 9.71 -5.62
CA GLY A 210 0.26 11.04 -5.37
C GLY A 210 -0.85 12.05 -5.08
N LEU A 211 -1.86 12.16 -5.96
CA LEU A 211 -2.97 13.08 -5.74
C LEU A 211 -3.79 12.73 -4.49
N ALA A 212 -3.87 11.46 -4.12
CA ALA A 212 -4.49 11.04 -2.85
C ALA A 212 -3.78 11.58 -1.60
N GLN A 213 -2.48 11.94 -1.66
CA GLN A 213 -1.78 12.56 -0.53
C GLN A 213 -2.23 13.99 -0.25
N ILE A 214 -2.80 14.67 -1.24
CA ILE A 214 -3.38 16.02 -1.13
C ILE A 214 -4.91 16.01 -1.20
N ASP A 215 -5.52 14.85 -0.93
CA ASP A 215 -6.97 14.63 -0.93
C ASP A 215 -7.68 14.94 -2.26
N LEU A 216 -6.94 14.95 -3.38
CA LEU A 216 -7.46 15.19 -4.72
C LEU A 216 -7.69 13.87 -5.47
N LYS A 217 -8.91 13.66 -5.98
CA LYS A 217 -9.29 12.46 -6.74
C LYS A 217 -10.17 12.84 -7.92
N PRO A 218 -9.60 13.38 -9.02
CA PRO A 218 -10.38 13.80 -10.15
C PRO A 218 -11.04 12.58 -10.81
N TYR A 219 -12.32 12.73 -11.19
CA TYR A 219 -13.11 11.62 -11.73
C TYR A 219 -12.45 10.91 -12.92
N PRO A 220 -11.85 11.59 -13.92
CA PRO A 220 -11.18 10.92 -15.03
C PRO A 220 -10.07 9.97 -14.57
N LEU A 221 -9.26 10.38 -13.59
CA LEU A 221 -8.17 9.56 -13.06
C LEU A 221 -8.69 8.35 -12.27
N VAL A 222 -9.75 8.54 -11.49
CA VAL A 222 -10.42 7.44 -10.78
C VAL A 222 -11.01 6.46 -11.79
N TRP A 223 -11.73 6.96 -12.80
CA TRP A 223 -12.30 6.13 -13.86
C TRP A 223 -11.22 5.32 -14.58
N LEU A 224 -10.10 5.97 -14.93
CA LEU A 224 -8.98 5.35 -15.62
C LEU A 224 -8.32 4.27 -14.74
N ARG A 225 -8.08 4.54 -13.45
CA ARG A 225 -7.52 3.58 -12.49
C ARG A 225 -8.37 2.31 -12.38
N TYR A 226 -9.70 2.44 -12.40
CA TYR A 226 -10.61 1.31 -12.25
C TYR A 226 -11.12 0.73 -13.58
N THR A 227 -10.68 1.22 -14.73
CA THR A 227 -11.13 0.72 -16.06
C THR A 227 -9.98 0.29 -16.96
N SER A 228 -8.79 0.87 -16.82
CA SER A 228 -7.61 0.52 -17.64
C SER A 228 -7.19 -0.96 -17.54
N PHE A 229 -7.57 -1.66 -16.47
CA PHE A 229 -7.27 -3.09 -16.31
C PHE A 229 -7.89 -3.98 -17.40
N TYR A 230 -8.99 -3.57 -18.05
CA TYR A 230 -9.64 -4.37 -19.10
C TYR A 230 -8.67 -4.73 -20.24
N PRO A 231 -8.00 -3.76 -20.90
CA PRO A 231 -6.97 -4.06 -21.89
C PRO A 231 -5.59 -4.34 -21.28
N LEU A 232 -5.19 -3.61 -20.24
CA LEU A 232 -3.80 -3.63 -19.79
C LEU A 232 -3.42 -4.90 -19.01
N TYR A 233 -4.37 -5.55 -18.32
CA TYR A 233 -4.06 -6.78 -17.59
C TYR A 233 -3.78 -7.97 -18.51
N PRO A 234 -4.65 -8.30 -19.48
CA PRO A 234 -4.34 -9.37 -20.43
C PRO A 234 -3.05 -9.10 -21.20
N LEU A 235 -2.85 -7.85 -21.66
CA LEU A 235 -1.65 -7.46 -22.39
C LEU A 235 -0.39 -7.62 -21.55
N GLY A 236 -0.40 -7.12 -20.31
CA GLY A 236 0.72 -7.23 -19.38
C GLY A 236 1.03 -8.69 -19.05
N VAL A 237 0.05 -9.44 -18.55
CA VAL A 237 0.23 -10.85 -18.15
C VAL A 237 0.73 -11.71 -19.32
N PHE A 238 0.16 -11.56 -20.52
CA PHE A 238 0.60 -12.32 -21.68
C PHE A 238 2.04 -11.99 -22.08
N SER A 239 2.42 -10.72 -21.97
CA SER A 239 3.77 -10.29 -22.26
C SER A 239 4.78 -10.85 -21.24
N GLU A 240 4.43 -10.84 -19.95
CA GLU A 240 5.28 -11.39 -18.89
C GLU A 240 5.48 -12.90 -19.05
N THR A 241 4.41 -13.66 -19.27
CA THR A 241 4.51 -15.11 -19.42
C THR A 241 5.27 -15.50 -20.67
N SER A 242 5.12 -14.75 -21.77
CA SER A 242 5.88 -14.98 -22.99
C SER A 242 7.37 -14.76 -22.77
N LEU A 243 7.77 -13.66 -22.12
CA LEU A 243 9.18 -13.40 -21.83
C LEU A 243 9.80 -14.46 -20.91
N ILE A 244 9.06 -14.88 -19.87
CA ILE A 244 9.51 -15.97 -18.99
C ILE A 244 9.69 -17.25 -19.80
N TRP A 245 8.71 -17.62 -20.64
CA TRP A 245 8.78 -18.82 -21.48
C TRP A 245 10.00 -18.83 -22.41
N HIS A 246 10.24 -17.72 -23.10
CA HIS A 246 11.40 -17.59 -24.00
C HIS A 246 12.75 -17.54 -23.27
N SER A 247 12.75 -17.20 -21.97
CA SER A 247 13.97 -17.24 -21.15
C SER A 247 14.35 -18.64 -20.64
N LEU A 248 13.43 -19.62 -20.68
CA LEU A 248 13.65 -20.95 -20.08
C LEU A 248 14.86 -21.71 -20.62
N PRO A 249 15.15 -21.73 -21.95
CA PRO A 249 16.31 -22.45 -22.46
C PRO A 249 17.63 -21.87 -21.92
N PHE A 250 17.75 -20.54 -21.89
CA PHE A 250 18.94 -19.84 -21.37
C PHE A 250 19.11 -20.03 -19.85
N LEU A 251 17.99 -20.12 -19.13
CA LEU A 251 17.98 -20.42 -17.70
C LEU A 251 18.48 -21.84 -17.41
N ALA A 252 18.11 -22.82 -18.25
CA ALA A 252 18.53 -24.20 -18.10
C ALA A 252 20.06 -24.34 -18.20
N GLU A 253 20.66 -23.65 -19.17
CA GLU A 253 22.10 -23.69 -19.41
C GLU A 253 22.91 -23.01 -18.31
N GLN A 254 22.43 -21.88 -17.79
CA GLN A 254 23.22 -21.06 -16.85
C GLN A 254 22.95 -21.36 -15.37
N ALA A 255 21.71 -21.68 -15.01
CA ALA A 255 21.29 -21.85 -13.62
C ALA A 255 20.91 -23.31 -13.28
N GLY A 256 20.74 -24.16 -14.30
CA GLY A 256 20.39 -25.56 -14.14
C GLY A 256 18.89 -25.83 -13.97
N GLN A 257 18.53 -27.11 -14.01
CA GLN A 257 17.14 -27.58 -14.16
C GLN A 257 16.21 -27.17 -13.01
N LEU A 258 16.74 -27.00 -11.79
CA LEU A 258 15.93 -26.58 -10.63
C LEU A 258 15.27 -25.21 -10.86
N TRP A 259 16.00 -24.28 -11.48
CA TRP A 259 15.49 -22.94 -11.78
C TRP A 259 14.45 -22.96 -12.89
N VAL A 260 14.60 -23.85 -13.87
CA VAL A 260 13.60 -24.10 -14.92
C VAL A 260 12.30 -24.60 -14.29
N PHE A 261 12.35 -25.58 -13.39
CA PHE A 261 11.18 -26.04 -12.65
C PHE A 261 10.54 -24.92 -11.80
N ALA A 262 11.36 -24.06 -11.20
CA ALA A 262 10.85 -22.90 -10.45
C ALA A 262 10.09 -21.92 -11.37
N MET A 263 10.60 -21.64 -12.57
CA MET A 263 9.92 -20.78 -13.55
C MET A 263 8.64 -21.40 -14.10
N TYR A 264 8.62 -22.72 -14.36
CA TYR A 264 7.37 -23.41 -14.69
C TYR A 264 6.35 -23.31 -13.54
N GLY A 265 6.82 -23.43 -12.30
CA GLY A 265 5.98 -23.22 -11.12
C GLY A 265 5.40 -21.80 -11.05
N ILE A 266 6.17 -20.78 -11.43
CA ILE A 266 5.69 -19.40 -11.55
C ILE A 266 4.66 -19.27 -12.68
N LEU A 267 4.97 -19.77 -13.88
CA LEU A 267 4.05 -19.76 -15.03
C LEU A 267 2.70 -20.42 -14.71
N ALA A 268 2.71 -21.51 -13.96
CA ALA A 268 1.50 -22.20 -13.53
C ALA A 268 0.58 -21.34 -12.63
N THR A 269 1.11 -20.30 -11.98
CA THR A 269 0.29 -19.38 -11.15
C THR A 269 -0.42 -18.30 -11.94
N TYR A 270 0.02 -18.02 -13.17
CA TYR A 270 -0.54 -16.93 -13.97
C TYR A 270 -2.01 -17.15 -14.36
N PRO A 271 -2.45 -18.32 -14.85
CA PRO A 271 -3.87 -18.53 -15.18
C PRO A 271 -4.84 -18.32 -14.00
N PRO A 272 -4.66 -18.96 -12.82
CA PRO A 272 -5.54 -18.70 -11.68
C PRO A 272 -5.39 -17.27 -11.14
N GLY A 273 -4.16 -16.72 -11.13
CA GLY A 273 -3.89 -15.35 -10.71
C GLY A 273 -4.62 -14.31 -11.57
N LEU A 274 -4.59 -14.47 -12.89
CA LEU A 274 -5.28 -13.60 -13.85
C LEU A 274 -6.79 -13.62 -13.60
N TYR A 275 -7.42 -14.80 -13.51
CA TYR A 275 -8.86 -14.90 -13.26
C TYR A 275 -9.26 -14.21 -11.95
N MET A 276 -8.55 -14.48 -10.86
CA MET A 276 -8.88 -13.91 -9.55
C MET A 276 -8.67 -12.39 -9.50
N LEU A 277 -7.53 -11.90 -9.98
CA LEU A 277 -7.24 -10.46 -9.96
C LEU A 277 -8.17 -9.69 -10.90
N TYR A 278 -8.49 -10.25 -12.07
CA TYR A 278 -9.39 -9.63 -13.03
C TYR A 278 -10.82 -9.53 -12.50
N THR A 279 -11.36 -10.61 -11.94
CA THR A 279 -12.70 -10.61 -11.32
C THR A 279 -12.75 -9.70 -10.08
N TYR A 280 -11.66 -9.63 -9.31
CA TYR A 280 -11.53 -8.68 -8.20
C TYR A 280 -11.61 -7.23 -8.67
N MET A 281 -10.89 -6.86 -9.73
CA MET A 281 -10.91 -5.50 -10.28
C MET A 281 -12.30 -5.12 -10.82
N ILE A 282 -13.04 -6.04 -11.43
CA ILE A 282 -14.44 -5.82 -11.83
C ILE A 282 -15.32 -5.48 -10.62
N LYS A 283 -15.16 -6.22 -9.51
CA LYS A 283 -15.88 -5.95 -8.26
C LYS A 283 -15.50 -4.60 -7.67
N GLN A 284 -14.22 -4.25 -7.64
CA GLN A 284 -13.75 -2.95 -7.16
C GLN A 284 -14.28 -1.80 -8.01
N ARG A 285 -14.24 -1.93 -9.34
CA ARG A 285 -14.79 -0.95 -10.27
C ARG A 285 -16.27 -0.71 -9.99
N ARG A 286 -17.07 -1.78 -9.87
CA ARG A 286 -18.50 -1.68 -9.55
C ARG A 286 -18.73 -0.99 -8.22
N LYS A 287 -17.90 -1.26 -7.21
CA LYS A 287 -18.00 -0.64 -5.89
C LYS A 287 -17.71 0.87 -5.92
N VAL A 288 -16.69 1.29 -6.68
CA VAL A 288 -16.23 2.69 -6.71
C VAL A 288 -17.01 3.54 -7.72
N LEU A 289 -17.28 3.01 -8.90
CA LEU A 289 -17.93 3.73 -10.01
C LEU A 289 -19.42 3.42 -10.15
N GLY A 290 -19.90 2.31 -9.58
CA GLY A 290 -21.29 1.86 -9.71
C GLY A 290 -22.23 2.35 -8.61
N GLY A 291 -21.77 3.25 -7.73
CA GLY A 291 -22.65 3.91 -6.76
C GLY A 291 -23.70 4.74 -7.49
N LYS A 292 -24.99 4.47 -7.27
CA LYS A 292 -26.08 5.35 -7.71
C LYS A 292 -25.74 6.78 -7.25
N PRO A 293 -25.91 7.81 -8.10
CA PRO A 293 -25.73 9.18 -7.65
C PRO A 293 -26.64 9.39 -6.44
N ALA A 294 -26.06 9.87 -5.33
CA ALA A 294 -26.85 10.39 -4.23
C ALA A 294 -27.82 11.40 -4.84
N ALA A 295 -29.12 11.16 -4.67
CA ALA A 295 -30.15 12.07 -5.13
C ALA A 295 -29.85 13.46 -4.56
N GLY A 296 -29.62 14.45 -5.43
CA GLY A 296 -29.56 15.86 -5.04
C GLY A 296 -28.22 16.56 -5.24
N VAL A 297 -27.68 16.57 -6.46
CA VAL A 297 -26.91 17.75 -6.91
C VAL A 297 -27.37 18.09 -8.32
N LYS A 298 -28.29 19.06 -8.42
CA LYS A 298 -28.62 19.71 -9.69
C LYS A 298 -27.41 20.53 -10.11
N VAL A 299 -26.63 20.04 -11.07
CA VAL A 299 -25.67 20.87 -11.78
C VAL A 299 -26.46 21.80 -12.71
N LYS A 300 -26.53 23.08 -12.34
CA LYS A 300 -27.08 24.13 -13.19
C LYS A 300 -26.11 24.30 -14.37
N LYS A 301 -26.55 23.96 -15.59
CA LYS A 301 -25.83 24.35 -16.80
C LYS A 301 -25.99 25.85 -16.98
N HIS A 302 -24.88 26.57 -17.10
CA HIS A 302 -24.83 27.88 -17.73
C HIS A 302 -24.64 27.69 -19.24
#